data_AF-A0A2V5JXP2-F1
#
_entry.id   AF-A0A2V5JXP2-F1
#
_cell.length_a   1.000
_cell.length_b   1.000
_cell.length_c   1.000
_cell.angle_alpha   90.00
_cell.angle_beta   90.00
_cell.angle_gamma   90.00
#
_symmetry.space_group_name_H-M   'P 1'
#
loop_
_entity.id
_entity.type
_entity.pdbx_description
1 polymer ?
#
loop_
_entity_poly.entity_id
_entity_poly.type
_entity_poly.pdbx_seq_one_letter_code
_entity_poly.pdbx_strand_id
1 'polypeptide(L)'
;MIKVGKATAGLLLLAVGGALLADRLMDTNLLGYAADWWPLVFILLGLEYIWVNFKYGGRERTRLEIGGVAAAVLVCAAIVAYSQGRLAPAKWLDGFDWQFGSVLSGEFGHKFEKEPITVRVTGKTDKLVVDNPNGGVVLKAGDGDRITIETTVWVDKLDEDKSRQVADASKVEVAEGETLRVSALGETYSGRRKPRMNMVVTVPAAVPLDIELQLRNGRVEADNVPIRDELVVRTTNGSVSVNGLDGNLIADTTNGSIRASGIGGMADLGTTNGAVTVADVSGDAFARTTNASVRMERIRGKAEAETQNGAIGIEEAERGVRAKTTNGAVTVASHTVGGDWKAETTNGRIELKLPSQGHYTVEGEGGKASSDLPLNVSERSIQGRVGTGQYEIRLETTNGSLVVNRID
;
A
#
# COMPACT_ATOMS: atom_id res chain seq x y z
N MET A 1 22.11 19.68 -27.76
CA MET A 1 21.97 19.20 -26.37
C MET A 1 23.01 18.14 -26.09
N ILE A 2 23.86 18.35 -25.09
CA ILE A 2 24.96 17.43 -24.76
C ILE A 2 24.50 16.45 -23.67
N LYS A 3 24.64 15.15 -23.98
CA LYS A 3 24.26 14.02 -23.12
C LYS A 3 25.44 13.64 -22.22
N VAL A 4 25.24 13.68 -20.91
CA VAL A 4 26.26 13.36 -19.90
C VAL A 4 26.07 11.93 -19.41
N GLY A 5 27.15 11.14 -19.35
CA GLY A 5 27.16 9.77 -18.81
C GLY A 5 27.69 8.73 -19.79
N LYS A 6 27.87 9.08 -21.06
CA LYS A 6 28.41 8.16 -22.08
C LYS A 6 29.89 7.88 -21.86
N ALA A 7 30.66 8.88 -21.42
CA ALA A 7 32.08 8.69 -21.15
C ALA A 7 32.28 7.85 -19.88
N THR A 8 31.49 8.08 -18.83
CA THR A 8 31.50 7.26 -17.61
C THR A 8 31.09 5.83 -17.90
N ALA A 9 30.02 5.60 -18.68
CA ALA A 9 29.61 4.25 -19.09
C ALA A 9 30.69 3.54 -19.92
N GLY A 10 31.34 4.25 -20.86
CA GLY A 10 32.44 3.69 -21.65
C GLY A 10 33.70 3.37 -20.82
N LEU A 11 34.07 4.27 -19.90
CA LEU A 11 35.20 4.06 -18.98
C LEU A 11 34.95 2.89 -18.03
N LEU A 12 33.73 2.76 -17.52
CA LEU A 12 33.33 1.64 -16.67
C LEU A 12 33.47 0.30 -17.42
N LEU A 13 32.97 0.21 -18.65
CA LEU A 13 33.07 -1.00 -19.47
C LEU A 13 34.53 -1.34 -19.82
N LEU A 14 35.36 -0.34 -20.14
CA LEU A 14 36.79 -0.54 -20.41
C LEU A 14 37.55 -0.99 -19.16
N ALA A 15 37.26 -0.40 -17.99
CA ALA A 15 37.92 -0.76 -16.74
C ALA A 15 37.58 -2.19 -16.30
N VAL A 16 36.29 -2.56 -16.34
CA VAL A 16 35.83 -3.91 -15.97
C VAL A 16 36.30 -4.95 -17.00
N GLY A 17 36.27 -4.63 -18.30
CA GLY A 17 36.81 -5.48 -19.35
C GLY A 17 38.33 -5.68 -19.25
N GLY A 18 39.08 -4.64 -18.90
CA GLY A 18 40.52 -4.70 -18.66
C GLY A 18 40.86 -5.54 -17.42
N ALA A 19 40.11 -5.37 -16.33
CA ALA A 19 40.26 -6.17 -15.10
C ALA A 19 39.98 -7.65 -15.35
N LEU A 20 38.94 -7.99 -16.12
CA LEU A 20 38.68 -9.38 -16.58
C LEU A 20 39.86 -9.97 -17.34
N LEU A 21 40.42 -9.21 -18.29
CA LEU A 21 41.53 -9.69 -19.12
C LEU A 21 42.80 -9.90 -18.26
N ALA A 22 43.06 -8.98 -17.34
CA ALA A 22 44.18 -9.06 -16.40
C ALA A 22 44.03 -10.26 -15.44
N ASP A 23 42.86 -10.44 -14.83
CA ASP A 23 42.56 -11.58 -13.96
C ASP A 23 42.73 -12.91 -14.71
N ARG A 24 42.40 -12.95 -16.01
CA ARG A 24 42.55 -14.15 -16.84
C ARG A 24 44.00 -14.44 -17.27
N LEU A 25 44.82 -13.41 -17.48
CA LEU A 25 46.20 -13.55 -18.00
C LEU A 25 47.25 -13.59 -16.88
N MET A 26 46.98 -12.95 -15.75
CA MET A 26 47.94 -12.74 -14.66
C MET A 26 47.55 -13.43 -13.35
N ASP A 27 46.44 -14.18 -13.34
CA ASP A 27 45.92 -14.92 -12.17
C ASP A 27 45.70 -14.02 -10.93
N THR A 28 45.18 -12.82 -11.17
CA THR A 28 44.86 -11.81 -10.15
C THR A 28 43.38 -11.84 -9.76
N ASN A 29 42.99 -11.12 -8.69
CA ASN A 29 41.60 -10.99 -8.22
C ASN A 29 41.16 -9.51 -8.18
N LEU A 30 41.37 -8.77 -9.27
CA LEU A 30 40.98 -7.36 -9.39
C LEU A 30 39.46 -7.18 -9.39
N LEU A 31 38.71 -8.14 -9.97
CA LEU A 31 37.25 -8.10 -10.00
C LEU A 31 36.62 -8.30 -8.60
N GLY A 32 37.32 -8.97 -7.68
CA GLY A 32 36.94 -9.06 -6.27
C GLY A 32 36.80 -7.70 -5.62
N TYR A 33 37.84 -6.88 -5.75
CA TYR A 33 37.88 -5.54 -5.16
C TYR A 33 36.96 -4.55 -5.88
N ALA A 34 36.67 -4.75 -7.16
CA ALA A 34 35.77 -3.87 -7.91
C ALA A 34 34.35 -3.80 -7.31
N ALA A 35 33.90 -4.85 -6.62
CA ALA A 35 32.60 -4.88 -5.95
C ALA A 35 32.51 -3.91 -4.75
N ASP A 36 33.60 -3.72 -4.01
CA ASP A 36 33.64 -2.84 -2.84
C ASP A 36 33.77 -1.36 -3.22
N TRP A 37 34.30 -1.08 -4.42
CA TRP A 37 34.58 0.28 -4.90
C TRP A 37 33.53 0.83 -5.87
N TRP A 38 32.35 0.20 -5.94
CA TRP A 38 31.24 0.66 -6.78
C TRP A 38 30.79 2.13 -6.57
N PRO A 39 30.94 2.77 -5.38
CA PRO A 39 30.59 4.19 -5.22
C PRO A 39 31.42 5.13 -6.11
N LEU A 40 32.58 4.67 -6.60
CA LEU A 40 33.44 5.41 -7.54
C LEU A 40 32.69 5.77 -8.83
N VAL A 41 31.69 4.98 -9.24
CA VAL A 41 30.88 5.25 -10.43
C VAL A 41 30.13 6.57 -10.34
N PHE A 42 29.59 6.90 -9.17
CA PHE A 42 28.90 8.18 -8.96
C PHE A 42 29.87 9.35 -8.91
N ILE A 43 31.06 9.13 -8.36
CA ILE A 43 32.13 10.14 -8.34
C ILE A 43 32.56 10.45 -9.78
N LEU A 44 32.81 9.44 -10.60
CA LEU A 44 33.17 9.61 -12.00
C LEU A 44 32.05 10.26 -12.82
N LEU A 45 30.79 9.87 -12.60
CA LEU A 45 29.64 10.50 -13.25
C LEU A 45 29.49 11.99 -12.86
N GLY A 46 29.72 12.31 -11.59
CA GLY A 46 29.73 13.69 -11.09
C GLY A 46 30.86 14.52 -11.68
N LEU A 47 32.06 13.94 -11.80
CA LEU A 47 33.21 14.57 -12.45
C LEU A 47 32.98 14.81 -13.95
N GLU A 48 32.40 13.83 -14.67
CA GLU A 48 32.00 14.00 -16.07
C GLU A 48 30.99 15.13 -16.20
N TYR A 49 29.99 15.18 -15.31
CA TYR A 49 28.99 16.24 -15.31
C TYR A 49 29.60 17.63 -15.09
N ILE A 50 30.47 17.78 -14.09
CA ILE A 50 31.16 19.05 -13.81
C ILE A 50 32.04 19.45 -15.00
N TRP A 51 32.80 18.52 -15.57
CA TRP A 51 33.68 18.79 -16.71
C TRP A 51 32.91 19.18 -17.97
N VAL A 52 31.83 18.48 -18.30
CA VAL A 52 30.97 18.82 -19.45
C VAL A 52 30.31 20.18 -19.24
N ASN A 53 29.84 20.47 -18.02
CA ASN A 53 29.24 21.75 -17.70
C ASN A 53 30.27 22.89 -17.74
N PHE A 54 31.52 22.66 -17.31
CA PHE A 54 32.59 23.65 -17.38
C PHE A 54 33.01 23.95 -18.83
N LYS A 55 33.06 22.94 -19.71
CA LYS A 55 33.50 23.08 -21.10
C LYS A 55 32.41 23.62 -22.04
N TYR A 56 31.13 23.38 -21.73
CA TYR A 56 30.01 23.69 -22.63
C TYR A 56 28.85 24.50 -22.00
N GLY A 57 28.93 24.86 -20.70
CA GLY A 57 27.85 25.45 -19.91
C GLY A 57 27.38 26.85 -20.31
N GLY A 58 27.98 27.47 -21.34
CA GLY A 58 27.55 28.76 -21.88
C GLY A 58 26.70 28.70 -23.16
N ARG A 59 26.53 27.53 -23.80
CA ARG A 59 25.92 27.46 -25.15
C ARG A 59 24.78 26.45 -25.33
N GLU A 60 24.67 25.39 -24.52
CA GLU A 60 23.56 24.41 -24.61
C GLU A 60 23.15 23.82 -23.25
N ARG A 61 21.88 23.44 -23.09
CA ARG A 61 21.39 22.71 -21.90
C ARG A 61 21.95 21.29 -21.84
N THR A 62 22.51 20.90 -20.68
CA THR A 62 23.01 19.55 -20.39
C THR A 62 21.90 18.68 -19.78
N ARG A 63 21.87 17.39 -20.12
CA ARG A 63 20.95 16.40 -19.53
C ARG A 63 21.70 15.11 -19.20
N LEU A 64 21.47 14.57 -18.00
CA LEU A 64 22.02 13.30 -17.55
C LEU A 64 21.31 12.13 -18.27
N GLU A 65 22.08 11.25 -18.91
CA GLU A 65 21.58 9.99 -19.47
C GLU A 65 21.71 8.86 -18.46
N ILE A 66 20.79 8.83 -17.50
CA ILE A 66 20.75 7.83 -16.44
C ILE A 66 20.59 6.41 -17.00
N GLY A 67 19.81 6.25 -18.08
CA GLY A 67 19.53 4.94 -18.67
C GLY A 67 20.77 4.23 -19.23
N GLY A 68 21.70 4.96 -19.85
CA GLY A 68 22.92 4.37 -20.41
C GLY A 68 23.92 3.95 -19.33
N VAL A 69 24.04 4.75 -18.26
CA VAL A 69 24.89 4.43 -17.12
C VAL A 69 24.32 3.25 -16.33
N ALA A 70 23.00 3.22 -16.11
CA ALA A 70 22.33 2.11 -15.44
C ALA A 70 22.51 0.78 -16.20
N ALA A 71 22.37 0.80 -17.53
CA ALA A 71 22.61 -0.38 -18.36
C ALA A 71 24.07 -0.86 -18.28
N ALA A 72 25.05 0.04 -18.29
CA ALA A 72 26.47 -0.31 -18.17
C ALA A 72 26.79 -0.91 -16.79
N VAL A 73 26.24 -0.35 -15.71
CA VAL A 73 26.40 -0.89 -14.35
C VAL A 73 25.82 -2.29 -14.23
N LEU A 74 24.63 -2.54 -14.80
CA LEU A 74 24.01 -3.87 -14.81
C LEU A 74 24.85 -4.91 -15.56
N VAL A 75 25.38 -4.53 -16.73
CA VAL A 75 26.26 -5.42 -17.52
C VAL A 75 27.55 -5.74 -16.75
N CYS A 76 28.19 -4.74 -16.13
CA CYS A 76 29.38 -4.96 -15.32
C CYS A 76 29.11 -5.82 -14.08
N ALA A 77 27.98 -5.62 -13.40
CA ALA A 77 27.58 -6.44 -12.26
C ALA A 77 27.39 -7.91 -12.65
N ALA A 78 26.72 -8.17 -13.78
CA ALA A 78 26.53 -9.52 -14.30
C ALA A 78 27.87 -10.20 -14.65
N ILE A 79 28.79 -9.46 -15.25
CA ILE A 79 30.13 -9.92 -15.61
C ILE A 79 30.97 -10.30 -14.38
N VAL A 80 30.98 -9.45 -13.35
CA VAL A 80 31.70 -9.69 -12.09
C VAL A 80 31.16 -10.92 -11.39
N ALA A 81 29.83 -11.06 -11.34
CA ALA A 81 29.17 -12.21 -10.73
C ALA A 81 29.48 -13.52 -11.49
N TYR A 82 29.53 -13.49 -12.82
CA TYR A 82 29.90 -14.66 -13.62
C TYR A 82 31.38 -15.05 -13.43
N SER A 83 32.29 -14.07 -13.47
CA SER A 83 33.73 -14.31 -13.35
C SER A 83 34.16 -14.84 -11.98
N GLN A 84 33.47 -14.48 -10.91
CA GLN A 84 33.75 -14.98 -9.56
C GLN A 84 33.16 -16.38 -9.31
N GLY A 85 32.64 -17.06 -10.34
CA GLY A 85 32.04 -18.39 -10.21
C GLY A 85 30.70 -18.40 -9.47
N ARG A 86 30.05 -17.23 -9.29
CA ARG A 86 28.75 -17.12 -8.62
C ARG A 86 27.55 -17.38 -9.53
N LEU A 87 27.74 -17.64 -10.83
CA LEU A 87 26.65 -17.99 -11.76
C LEU A 87 26.84 -19.37 -12.42
N ALA A 88 25.87 -20.26 -12.19
CA ALA A 88 25.53 -21.36 -13.10
C ALA A 88 24.27 -20.98 -13.91
N PRO A 89 24.24 -21.19 -15.24
CA PRO A 89 23.28 -20.54 -16.15
C PRO A 89 21.81 -20.96 -16.01
N ALA A 90 21.46 -21.92 -15.15
CA ALA A 90 20.09 -22.47 -15.08
C ALA A 90 19.47 -22.56 -13.67
N LYS A 91 20.11 -22.04 -12.61
CA LYS A 91 19.59 -22.10 -11.23
C LYS A 91 19.25 -20.75 -10.61
N TRP A 92 19.37 -19.66 -11.36
CA TRP A 92 19.21 -18.31 -10.82
C TRP A 92 17.75 -17.85 -10.70
N LEU A 93 16.77 -18.56 -11.25
CA LEU A 93 15.33 -18.23 -11.05
C LEU A 93 14.74 -18.92 -9.81
N ASP A 94 15.19 -20.13 -9.47
CA ASP A 94 14.64 -20.92 -8.36
C ASP A 94 15.17 -20.51 -6.97
N GLY A 95 16.23 -19.70 -6.92
CA GLY A 95 16.86 -19.22 -5.69
C GLY A 95 17.16 -17.72 -5.67
N PHE A 96 16.58 -16.96 -6.60
CA PHE A 96 16.62 -15.49 -6.55
C PHE A 96 15.65 -15.03 -5.47
N ASP A 97 16.14 -15.00 -4.23
CA ASP A 97 15.51 -14.18 -3.21
C ASP A 97 15.81 -12.72 -3.57
N TRP A 98 14.78 -11.95 -3.90
CA TRP A 98 14.93 -10.58 -4.34
C TRP A 98 15.47 -9.73 -3.18
N GLN A 99 16.80 -9.63 -3.02
CA GLN A 99 17.45 -8.68 -2.12
C GLN A 99 17.15 -7.20 -2.48
N PHE A 100 16.53 -6.94 -3.63
CA PHE A 100 15.92 -5.64 -3.93
C PHE A 100 14.63 -5.38 -3.13
N GLY A 101 13.95 -6.44 -2.67
CA GLY A 101 12.77 -6.37 -1.82
C GLY A 101 13.09 -5.94 -0.39
N SER A 102 14.23 -6.36 0.18
CA SER A 102 14.63 -6.00 1.55
C SER A 102 15.04 -4.52 1.70
N VAL A 103 15.61 -3.93 0.64
CA VAL A 103 15.92 -2.49 0.55
C VAL A 103 14.63 -1.66 0.47
N LEU A 104 13.54 -2.22 -0.05
CA LEU A 104 12.23 -1.58 -0.14
C LEU A 104 11.32 -1.90 1.08
N SER A 105 11.54 -3.01 1.80
CA SER A 105 10.72 -3.49 2.91
C SER A 105 11.22 -3.08 4.31
N GLY A 106 12.42 -2.50 4.40
CA GLY A 106 13.00 -2.01 5.66
C GLY A 106 13.42 -3.12 6.62
N GLU A 107 13.78 -4.29 6.10
CA GLU A 107 14.26 -5.44 6.87
C GLU A 107 15.78 -5.35 7.07
N PHE A 108 16.18 -4.41 7.93
CA PHE A 108 17.58 -4.22 8.34
C PHE A 108 17.84 -4.91 9.67
N GLY A 109 18.88 -5.74 9.76
CA GLY A 109 19.31 -6.38 11.02
C GLY A 109 19.49 -7.90 10.90
N HIS A 110 19.72 -8.54 12.05
CA HIS A 110 19.82 -9.99 12.15
C HIS A 110 18.43 -10.61 12.34
N LYS A 111 18.12 -11.66 11.56
CA LYS A 111 16.84 -12.40 11.55
C LYS A 111 16.94 -13.62 12.46
N PHE A 112 15.93 -13.83 13.30
CA PHE A 112 15.79 -15.01 14.15
C PHE A 112 14.36 -15.54 14.08
N GLU A 113 14.21 -16.83 13.81
CA GLU A 113 12.91 -17.52 13.80
C GLU A 113 12.64 -18.10 15.18
N LYS A 114 11.42 -17.87 15.69
CA LYS A 114 10.95 -18.43 16.96
C LYS A 114 10.23 -19.75 16.70
N GLU A 115 10.27 -20.63 17.69
CA GLU A 115 9.46 -21.85 17.68
C GLU A 115 7.97 -21.50 17.49
N PRO A 116 7.27 -22.15 16.52
CA PRO A 116 5.86 -21.87 16.29
C PRO A 116 5.00 -22.19 17.51
N ILE A 117 4.12 -21.27 17.87
CA ILE A 117 3.15 -21.51 18.93
C ILE A 117 1.87 -22.03 18.27
N THR A 118 1.40 -23.20 18.72
CA THR A 118 0.16 -23.78 18.23
C THR A 118 -0.84 -23.92 19.37
N VAL A 119 -2.01 -23.33 19.22
CA VAL A 119 -3.10 -23.39 20.20
C VAL A 119 -4.33 -24.01 19.56
N ARG A 120 -4.98 -24.93 20.27
CA ARG A 120 -6.21 -25.55 19.80
C ARG A 120 -7.39 -24.63 20.12
N VAL A 121 -8.22 -24.34 19.13
CA VAL A 121 -9.45 -23.60 19.33
C VAL A 121 -10.44 -24.54 20.02
N THR A 122 -10.80 -24.21 21.26
CA THR A 122 -11.86 -24.93 21.97
C THR A 122 -13.21 -24.30 21.64
N GLY A 123 -14.31 -25.05 21.72
CA GLY A 123 -15.66 -24.52 21.44
C GLY A 123 -16.15 -23.40 22.36
N LYS A 124 -15.32 -22.93 23.29
CA LYS A 124 -15.57 -21.75 24.14
C LYS A 124 -14.88 -20.49 23.62
N THR A 125 -13.91 -20.61 22.72
CA THR A 125 -13.17 -19.49 22.17
C THR A 125 -13.89 -18.97 20.94
N ASP A 126 -14.28 -17.71 20.95
CA ASP A 126 -15.03 -17.08 19.86
C ASP A 126 -14.30 -15.90 19.23
N LYS A 127 -13.29 -15.38 19.92
CA LYS A 127 -12.50 -14.22 19.50
C LYS A 127 -11.00 -14.45 19.64
N LEU A 128 -10.24 -14.04 18.63
CA LEU A 128 -8.79 -13.95 18.64
C LEU A 128 -8.36 -12.48 18.69
N VAL A 129 -7.50 -12.12 19.64
CA VAL A 129 -6.88 -10.79 19.72
C VAL A 129 -5.38 -10.93 19.56
N VAL A 130 -4.79 -10.23 18.58
CA VAL A 130 -3.34 -10.19 18.37
C VAL A 130 -2.83 -8.77 18.64
N ASP A 131 -2.03 -8.62 19.69
CA ASP A 131 -1.36 -7.38 20.08
C ASP A 131 0.12 -7.47 19.64
N ASN A 132 0.45 -6.78 18.54
CA ASN A 132 1.79 -6.73 18.00
C ASN A 132 2.24 -5.28 17.77
N PRO A 133 2.79 -4.60 18.80
CA PRO A 133 3.13 -3.19 18.70
C PRO A 133 4.19 -2.87 17.63
N ASN A 134 5.07 -3.81 17.27
CA ASN A 134 6.15 -3.55 16.33
C ASN A 134 6.44 -4.76 15.44
N GLY A 135 5.85 -4.76 14.24
CA GLY A 135 6.03 -5.81 13.25
C GLY A 135 4.76 -6.04 12.46
N GLY A 136 4.89 -6.62 11.26
CA GLY A 136 3.72 -6.92 10.43
C GLY A 136 2.96 -8.13 10.97
N VAL A 137 1.67 -8.21 10.65
CA VAL A 137 0.83 -9.38 10.89
C VAL A 137 0.22 -9.81 9.57
N VAL A 138 0.45 -11.06 9.19
CA VAL A 138 -0.18 -11.70 8.04
C VAL A 138 -1.16 -12.74 8.56
N LEU A 139 -2.44 -12.55 8.27
CA LEU A 139 -3.47 -13.55 8.54
C LEU A 139 -3.59 -14.51 7.36
N LYS A 140 -3.63 -15.81 7.63
CA LYS A 140 -3.84 -16.86 6.62
C LYS A 140 -4.91 -17.84 7.08
N ALA A 141 -5.67 -18.37 6.13
CA ALA A 141 -6.50 -19.54 6.36
C ALA A 141 -5.61 -20.78 6.55
N GLY A 142 -6.00 -21.64 7.49
CA GLY A 142 -5.37 -22.94 7.70
C GLY A 142 -6.38 -24.05 7.90
N ASP A 143 -5.91 -25.28 7.72
CA ASP A 143 -6.70 -26.49 7.90
C ASP A 143 -6.77 -26.91 9.37
N GLY A 144 -7.87 -27.56 9.75
CA GLY A 144 -8.05 -28.13 11.09
C GLY A 144 -8.67 -27.16 12.10
N ASP A 145 -8.35 -27.37 13.38
CA ASP A 145 -8.96 -26.69 14.54
C ASP A 145 -7.94 -25.93 15.41
N ARG A 146 -6.78 -25.58 14.83
CA ARG A 146 -5.67 -24.96 15.54
C ARG A 146 -5.31 -23.62 14.94
N ILE A 147 -4.90 -22.70 15.80
CA ILE A 147 -4.25 -21.46 15.42
C ILE A 147 -2.74 -21.68 15.54
N THR A 148 -2.00 -21.35 14.50
CA THR A 148 -0.53 -21.41 14.48
C THR A 148 0.04 -20.01 14.31
N ILE A 149 0.97 -19.64 15.19
CA ILE A 149 1.62 -18.33 15.22
C ILE A 149 3.10 -18.55 14.96
N GLU A 150 3.54 -18.17 13.77
CA GLU A 150 4.95 -18.18 13.38
C GLU A 150 5.50 -16.76 13.54
N THR A 151 6.59 -16.60 14.29
CA THR A 151 7.16 -15.28 14.60
C THR A 151 8.59 -15.18 14.13
N THR A 152 8.88 -14.16 13.34
CA THR A 152 10.24 -13.79 12.94
C THR A 152 10.65 -12.50 13.64
N VAL A 153 11.74 -12.54 14.39
CA VAL A 153 12.31 -11.41 15.12
C VAL A 153 13.48 -10.82 14.33
N TRP A 154 13.43 -9.51 14.10
CA TRP A 154 14.50 -8.73 13.49
C TRP A 154 15.07 -7.74 14.50
N VAL A 155 16.38 -7.80 14.68
CA VAL A 155 17.12 -6.89 15.59
C VAL A 155 18.13 -6.08 14.78
N ASP A 156 18.01 -4.75 14.82
CA ASP A 156 18.89 -3.83 14.10
C ASP A 156 20.07 -3.34 14.97
N LYS A 157 21.13 -2.83 14.33
CA LYS A 157 22.22 -2.05 14.95
C LYS A 157 23.08 -2.73 16.02
N LEU A 158 22.87 -4.01 16.27
CA LEU A 158 23.72 -4.84 17.14
C LEU A 158 24.45 -5.89 16.29
N ASP A 159 25.55 -6.39 16.83
CA ASP A 159 26.22 -7.60 16.37
C ASP A 159 25.33 -8.83 16.55
N GLU A 160 25.61 -9.91 15.82
CA GLU A 160 24.74 -11.10 15.78
C GLU A 160 24.53 -11.72 17.17
N ASP A 161 25.57 -11.82 18.00
CA ASP A 161 25.48 -12.45 19.32
C ASP A 161 24.58 -11.66 20.28
N LYS A 162 24.71 -10.32 20.32
CA LYS A 162 23.81 -9.49 21.14
C LYS A 162 22.41 -9.44 20.54
N SER A 163 22.30 -9.41 19.22
CA SER A 163 21.02 -9.52 18.52
C SER A 163 20.28 -10.80 18.89
N ARG A 164 21.00 -11.92 18.99
CA ARG A 164 20.46 -13.21 19.43
C ARG A 164 19.95 -13.16 20.86
N GLN A 165 20.70 -12.56 21.78
CA GLN A 165 20.25 -12.39 23.18
C GLN A 165 18.96 -11.57 23.27
N VAL A 166 18.84 -10.48 22.50
CA VAL A 166 17.61 -9.67 22.43
C VAL A 166 16.46 -10.47 21.82
N ALA A 167 16.72 -11.22 20.75
CA ALA A 167 15.73 -12.08 20.13
C ALA A 167 15.24 -13.13 21.13
N ASP A 168 16.13 -13.84 21.81
CA ASP A 168 15.83 -14.87 22.82
C ASP A 168 15.02 -14.32 24.00
N ALA A 169 15.37 -13.13 24.47
CA ALA A 169 14.63 -12.43 25.52
C ALA A 169 13.24 -11.93 25.08
N SER A 170 13.03 -11.71 23.78
CA SER A 170 11.73 -11.32 23.22
C SER A 170 10.78 -12.52 23.14
N LYS A 171 9.53 -12.34 23.58
CA LYS A 171 8.56 -13.43 23.77
C LYS A 171 7.24 -13.14 23.07
N VAL A 172 6.52 -14.22 22.77
CA VAL A 172 5.11 -14.17 22.40
C VAL A 172 4.34 -14.91 23.49
N GLU A 173 3.47 -14.19 24.18
CA GLU A 173 2.63 -14.77 25.24
C GLU A 173 1.23 -15.05 24.68
N VAL A 174 0.68 -16.20 25.05
CA VAL A 174 -0.69 -16.58 24.66
C VAL A 174 -1.51 -16.86 25.91
N ALA A 175 -2.63 -16.16 26.04
CA ALA A 175 -3.60 -16.35 27.11
C ALA A 175 -4.87 -16.97 26.53
N GLU A 176 -5.19 -18.19 26.96
CA GLU A 176 -6.36 -18.95 26.51
C GLU A 176 -7.60 -18.62 27.36
N GLY A 177 -8.77 -18.62 26.71
CA GLY A 177 -10.06 -18.30 27.34
C GLY A 177 -11.17 -18.20 26.29
N GLU A 178 -12.24 -17.49 26.63
CA GLU A 178 -13.29 -17.09 25.67
C GLU A 178 -12.70 -16.20 24.56
N THR A 179 -11.80 -15.30 24.94
CA THR A 179 -10.93 -14.59 24.02
C THR A 179 -9.52 -15.15 24.10
N LEU A 180 -8.99 -15.65 22.98
CA LEU A 180 -7.59 -16.03 22.85
C LEU A 180 -6.75 -14.78 22.58
N ARG A 181 -5.86 -14.41 23.51
CA ARG A 181 -5.00 -13.22 23.35
C ARG A 181 -3.56 -13.62 23.06
N VAL A 182 -3.00 -13.12 21.95
CA VAL A 182 -1.61 -13.26 21.55
C VAL A 182 -0.93 -11.90 21.72
N SER A 183 0.16 -11.83 22.51
CA SER A 183 0.86 -10.56 22.79
C SER A 183 2.35 -10.65 22.48
N ALA A 184 2.85 -9.75 21.63
CA ALA A 184 4.26 -9.64 21.27
C ALA A 184 5.03 -8.77 22.27
N LEU A 185 5.92 -9.39 23.03
CA LEU A 185 6.76 -8.73 24.05
C LEU A 185 8.21 -8.63 23.57
N GLY A 186 8.52 -7.58 22.82
CA GLY A 186 9.88 -7.28 22.36
C GLY A 186 10.78 -6.74 23.49
N GLU A 187 11.95 -7.34 23.65
CA GLU A 187 12.97 -6.92 24.62
C GLU A 187 13.57 -5.56 24.25
N THR A 188 13.76 -4.69 25.22
CA THR A 188 14.28 -3.35 24.95
C THR A 188 15.79 -3.38 24.78
N TYR A 189 16.30 -2.75 23.73
CA TYR A 189 17.74 -2.59 23.50
C TYR A 189 18.08 -1.18 23.05
N SER A 190 19.35 -0.80 23.22
CA SER A 190 19.90 0.49 22.75
C SER A 190 18.99 1.69 23.09
N GLY A 191 18.66 1.85 24.37
CA GLY A 191 17.79 2.91 24.87
C GLY A 191 16.33 2.47 24.94
N ARG A 192 15.49 2.91 23.99
CA ARG A 192 14.05 2.60 23.92
C ARG A 192 13.67 1.78 22.69
N ARG A 193 14.63 1.20 21.96
CA ARG A 193 14.34 0.41 20.76
C ARG A 193 13.79 -0.95 21.20
N LYS A 194 12.84 -1.46 20.41
CA LYS A 194 12.33 -2.82 20.54
C LYS A 194 12.50 -3.50 19.19
N PRO A 195 12.70 -4.83 19.16
CA PRO A 195 12.87 -5.55 17.91
C PRO A 195 11.57 -5.54 17.12
N ARG A 196 11.68 -5.79 15.81
CA ARG A 196 10.53 -5.97 14.93
C ARG A 196 10.15 -7.45 14.94
N MET A 197 8.91 -7.76 15.31
CA MET A 197 8.38 -9.12 15.40
C MET A 197 7.29 -9.30 14.33
N ASN A 198 7.68 -9.78 13.15
CA ASN A 198 6.69 -10.11 12.12
C ASN A 198 6.01 -11.43 12.48
N MET A 199 4.68 -11.49 12.36
CA MET A 199 3.88 -12.66 12.68
C MET A 199 3.12 -13.14 11.45
N VAL A 200 3.11 -14.45 11.24
CA VAL A 200 2.12 -15.12 10.38
C VAL A 200 1.19 -15.87 11.32
N VAL A 201 -0.09 -15.49 11.30
CA VAL A 201 -1.13 -16.08 12.14
C VAL A 201 -2.06 -16.87 11.22
N THR A 202 -1.97 -18.18 11.32
CA THR A 202 -2.80 -19.12 10.58
C THR A 202 -4.03 -19.45 11.41
N VAL A 203 -5.22 -19.14 10.92
CA VAL A 203 -6.50 -19.35 11.62
C VAL A 203 -7.28 -20.52 11.01
N PRO A 204 -7.95 -21.35 11.84
CA PRO A 204 -8.63 -22.55 11.36
C PRO A 204 -9.90 -22.23 10.59
N ALA A 205 -10.00 -22.70 9.35
CA ALA A 205 -11.21 -22.54 8.54
C ALA A 205 -12.43 -23.31 9.09
N ALA A 206 -12.21 -24.40 9.84
CA ALA A 206 -13.29 -25.22 10.38
C ALA A 206 -14.00 -24.59 11.59
N VAL A 207 -13.35 -23.63 12.27
CA VAL A 207 -13.89 -22.93 13.44
C VAL A 207 -13.59 -21.44 13.29
N PRO A 208 -14.37 -20.70 12.47
CA PRO A 208 -14.17 -19.28 12.28
C PRO A 208 -14.36 -18.50 13.59
N LEU A 209 -13.56 -17.44 13.76
CA LEU A 209 -13.54 -16.59 14.96
C LEU A 209 -13.68 -15.13 14.56
N ASP A 210 -14.12 -14.29 15.48
CA ASP A 210 -13.90 -12.85 15.32
C ASP A 210 -12.44 -12.54 15.59
N ILE A 211 -11.85 -11.63 14.82
CA ILE A 211 -10.43 -11.34 14.89
C ILE A 211 -10.22 -9.86 15.13
N GLU A 212 -9.43 -9.52 16.15
CA GLU A 212 -8.98 -8.15 16.41
C GLU A 212 -7.45 -8.05 16.39
N LEU A 213 -6.93 -7.21 15.51
CA LEU A 213 -5.50 -6.94 15.37
C LEU A 213 -5.19 -5.55 15.91
N GLN A 214 -4.30 -5.48 16.91
CA GLN A 214 -3.81 -4.25 17.50
C GLN A 214 -2.32 -4.11 17.23
N LEU A 215 -1.96 -3.15 16.40
CA LEU A 215 -0.58 -2.84 16.05
C LEU A 215 -0.29 -1.37 16.32
N ARG A 216 1.00 -1.02 16.39
CA ARG A 216 1.43 0.39 16.33
C ARG A 216 2.25 0.63 15.08
N ASN A 217 3.20 -0.26 14.79
CA ASN A 217 4.00 -0.23 13.58
C ASN A 217 3.93 -1.59 12.88
N GLY A 218 3.85 -1.59 11.55
CA GLY A 218 3.85 -2.80 10.75
C GLY A 218 2.58 -2.95 9.91
N ARG A 219 2.72 -3.58 8.75
CA ARG A 219 1.63 -3.82 7.81
C ARG A 219 0.74 -4.97 8.31
N VAL A 220 -0.56 -4.84 8.06
CA VAL A 220 -1.52 -5.94 8.18
C VAL A 220 -1.92 -6.42 6.79
N GLU A 221 -1.81 -7.72 6.56
CA GLU A 221 -2.28 -8.39 5.35
C GLU A 221 -3.23 -9.53 5.73
N ALA A 222 -4.41 -9.57 5.11
CA ALA A 222 -5.38 -10.65 5.25
C ALA A 222 -5.92 -10.99 3.86
N ASP A 223 -5.82 -12.26 3.48
CA ASP A 223 -6.25 -12.76 2.17
C ASP A 223 -7.10 -14.02 2.35
N ASN A 224 -8.37 -13.97 1.95
CA ASN A 224 -9.34 -15.06 2.04
C ASN A 224 -9.40 -15.70 3.44
N VAL A 225 -9.42 -14.85 4.47
CA VAL A 225 -9.33 -15.29 5.87
C VAL A 225 -10.72 -15.67 6.38
N PRO A 226 -10.90 -16.89 6.92
CA PRO A 226 -12.16 -17.29 7.54
C PRO A 226 -12.36 -16.52 8.84
N ILE A 227 -13.49 -15.82 8.94
CA ILE A 227 -13.94 -15.12 10.15
C ILE A 227 -15.34 -15.57 10.53
N ARG A 228 -15.73 -15.35 11.78
CA ARG A 228 -17.10 -15.62 12.23
C ARG A 228 -18.04 -14.53 11.73
N ASP A 229 -17.86 -13.30 12.22
CA ASP A 229 -18.71 -12.17 11.85
C ASP A 229 -17.88 -10.92 11.48
N GLU A 230 -16.80 -10.64 12.21
CA GLU A 230 -16.01 -9.42 12.00
C GLU A 230 -14.47 -9.58 12.08
N LEU A 231 -13.79 -8.79 11.26
CA LEU A 231 -12.36 -8.49 11.36
C LEU A 231 -12.16 -7.03 11.75
N VAL A 232 -11.55 -6.81 12.91
CA VAL A 232 -11.17 -5.48 13.42
C VAL A 232 -9.67 -5.29 13.31
N VAL A 233 -9.21 -4.25 12.62
CA VAL A 233 -7.78 -3.93 12.47
C VAL A 233 -7.52 -2.52 12.95
N ARG A 234 -6.63 -2.37 13.93
CA ARG A 234 -6.21 -1.07 14.47
C ARG A 234 -4.70 -0.97 14.39
N THR A 235 -4.20 0.05 13.70
CA THR A 235 -2.76 0.34 13.64
C THR A 235 -2.50 1.85 13.71
N THR A 236 -1.26 2.27 13.92
CA THR A 236 -0.91 3.71 13.86
C THR A 236 -0.15 4.02 12.58
N ASN A 237 0.90 3.25 12.29
CA ASN A 237 1.83 3.50 11.20
C ASN A 237 1.79 2.42 10.10
N GLY A 238 0.92 1.41 10.26
CA GLY A 238 0.77 0.29 9.33
C GLY A 238 -0.19 0.57 8.19
N SER A 239 0.15 0.09 6.99
CA SER A 239 -0.85 -0.11 5.93
C SER A 239 -1.69 -1.35 6.24
N VAL A 240 -2.95 -1.32 5.82
CA VAL A 240 -3.89 -2.45 5.97
C VAL A 240 -4.32 -2.89 4.57
N SER A 241 -4.17 -4.18 4.27
CA SER A 241 -4.61 -4.80 3.02
C SER A 241 -5.48 -6.01 3.35
N VAL A 242 -6.76 -5.95 2.99
CA VAL A 242 -7.72 -7.05 3.15
C VAL A 242 -8.30 -7.42 1.80
N ASN A 243 -8.21 -8.69 1.42
CA ASN A 243 -8.81 -9.23 0.20
C ASN A 243 -9.64 -10.47 0.55
N GLY A 244 -10.89 -10.53 0.10
CA GLY A 244 -11.75 -11.70 0.31
C GLY A 244 -12.07 -11.91 1.79
N LEU A 245 -13.13 -11.28 2.28
CA LEU A 245 -13.60 -11.42 3.65
C LEU A 245 -15.11 -11.65 3.64
N ASP A 246 -15.55 -12.83 4.07
CA ASP A 246 -16.99 -13.13 4.22
C ASP A 246 -17.49 -12.69 5.59
N GLY A 247 -17.69 -11.38 5.76
CA GLY A 247 -18.15 -10.76 6.99
C GLY A 247 -17.87 -9.26 7.00
N ASN A 248 -17.92 -8.65 8.19
CA ASN A 248 -17.70 -7.22 8.36
C ASN A 248 -16.22 -6.88 8.56
N LEU A 249 -15.80 -5.73 8.03
CA LEU A 249 -14.45 -5.18 8.19
C LEU A 249 -14.52 -3.83 8.89
N ILE A 250 -13.79 -3.68 10.00
CA ILE A 250 -13.51 -2.40 10.64
C ILE A 250 -11.99 -2.20 10.62
N ALA A 251 -11.50 -1.18 9.91
CA ALA A 251 -10.06 -0.93 9.81
C ALA A 251 -9.71 0.53 10.06
N ASP A 252 -8.87 0.77 11.07
CA ASP A 252 -8.39 2.10 11.44
C ASP A 252 -6.85 2.17 11.41
N THR A 253 -6.32 3.24 10.83
CA THR A 253 -4.91 3.60 10.92
C THR A 253 -4.73 5.11 11.09
N THR A 254 -3.52 5.60 11.34
CA THR A 254 -3.24 7.05 11.37
C THR A 254 -2.47 7.47 10.13
N ASN A 255 -1.38 6.77 9.84
CA ASN A 255 -0.43 7.14 8.79
C ASN A 255 -0.41 6.18 7.60
N GLY A 256 -0.99 4.98 7.74
CA GLY A 256 -1.01 4.01 6.65
C GLY A 256 -2.19 4.19 5.70
N SER A 257 -2.06 3.64 4.50
CA SER A 257 -3.17 3.44 3.57
C SER A 257 -3.99 2.21 3.95
N ILE A 258 -5.28 2.23 3.64
CA ILE A 258 -6.18 1.08 3.77
C ILE A 258 -6.62 0.66 2.37
N ARG A 259 -6.45 -0.62 2.05
CA ARG A 259 -7.00 -1.26 0.85
C ARG A 259 -7.86 -2.43 1.26
N ALA A 260 -9.12 -2.44 0.84
CA ALA A 260 -10.06 -3.53 1.08
C ALA A 260 -10.73 -3.94 -0.24
N SER A 261 -10.88 -5.23 -0.51
CA SER A 261 -11.61 -5.71 -1.67
C SER A 261 -12.30 -7.04 -1.39
N GLY A 262 -13.52 -7.23 -1.93
CA GLY A 262 -14.26 -8.48 -1.80
C GLY A 262 -14.78 -8.69 -0.38
N ILE A 263 -15.53 -7.72 0.14
CA ILE A 263 -16.10 -7.77 1.49
C ILE A 263 -17.57 -8.20 1.41
N GLY A 264 -17.90 -9.33 2.04
CA GLY A 264 -19.25 -9.92 2.06
C GLY A 264 -20.25 -9.17 2.93
N GLY A 265 -19.77 -8.47 3.96
CA GLY A 265 -20.56 -7.62 4.85
C GLY A 265 -20.32 -6.12 4.63
N MET A 266 -20.37 -5.37 5.73
CA MET A 266 -20.09 -3.93 5.78
C MET A 266 -18.57 -3.66 5.89
N ALA A 267 -18.12 -2.52 5.37
CA ALA A 267 -16.75 -2.03 5.56
C ALA A 267 -16.75 -0.62 6.20
N ASP A 268 -16.15 -0.44 7.38
CA ASP A 268 -15.86 0.87 7.98
C ASP A 268 -14.34 1.09 8.04
N LEU A 269 -13.84 2.04 7.26
CA LEU A 269 -12.42 2.24 7.00
C LEU A 269 -12.01 3.69 7.33
N GLY A 270 -11.04 3.85 8.23
CA GLY A 270 -10.60 5.16 8.73
C GLY A 270 -9.09 5.34 8.71
N THR A 271 -8.62 6.49 8.21
CA THR A 271 -7.22 6.92 8.38
C THR A 271 -7.10 8.43 8.55
N THR A 272 -5.93 8.95 8.90
CA THR A 272 -5.69 10.40 8.94
C THR A 272 -4.91 10.85 7.71
N ASN A 273 -3.78 10.20 7.41
CA ASN A 273 -2.85 10.65 6.38
C ASN A 273 -2.76 9.71 5.16
N GLY A 274 -3.27 8.48 5.26
CA GLY A 274 -3.24 7.54 4.15
C GLY A 274 -4.46 7.64 3.24
N ALA A 275 -4.34 7.12 2.02
CA ALA A 275 -5.48 6.92 1.14
C ALA A 275 -6.32 5.71 1.58
N VAL A 276 -7.62 5.76 1.32
CA VAL A 276 -8.54 4.63 1.49
C VAL A 276 -9.03 4.17 0.12
N THR A 277 -8.88 2.90 -0.18
CA THR A 277 -9.40 2.27 -1.39
C THR A 277 -10.23 1.05 -0.99
N VAL A 278 -11.50 1.04 -1.38
CA VAL A 278 -12.42 -0.07 -1.11
C VAL A 278 -13.14 -0.49 -2.39
N ALA A 279 -13.22 -1.78 -2.65
CA ALA A 279 -13.87 -2.31 -3.84
C ALA A 279 -14.70 -3.56 -3.52
N ASP A 280 -15.75 -3.83 -4.29
CA ASP A 280 -16.51 -5.08 -4.23
C ASP A 280 -17.06 -5.36 -2.82
N VAL A 281 -17.93 -4.47 -2.34
CA VAL A 281 -18.57 -4.59 -1.01
C VAL A 281 -20.04 -4.94 -1.18
N SER A 282 -20.48 -6.02 -0.53
CA SER A 282 -21.87 -6.48 -0.61
C SER A 282 -22.82 -5.73 0.34
N GLY A 283 -22.30 -5.23 1.47
CA GLY A 283 -23.03 -4.36 2.39
C GLY A 283 -22.76 -2.86 2.17
N ASP A 284 -22.96 -2.09 3.23
CA ASP A 284 -22.63 -0.66 3.27
C ASP A 284 -21.11 -0.46 3.40
N ALA A 285 -20.60 0.63 2.81
CA ALA A 285 -19.19 1.00 2.90
C ALA A 285 -19.03 2.44 3.37
N PHE A 286 -18.23 2.64 4.40
CA PHE A 286 -17.88 3.91 5.01
C PHE A 286 -16.36 4.08 4.92
N ALA A 287 -15.89 5.16 4.30
CA ALA A 287 -14.47 5.40 4.07
C ALA A 287 -14.10 6.86 4.42
N ARG A 288 -13.19 7.02 5.38
CA ARG A 288 -12.82 8.32 5.94
C ARG A 288 -11.30 8.52 5.93
N THR A 289 -10.86 9.69 5.49
CA THR A 289 -9.48 10.16 5.68
C THR A 289 -9.44 11.65 5.99
N THR A 290 -8.27 12.22 6.31
CA THR A 290 -8.13 13.68 6.49
C THR A 290 -7.34 14.30 5.35
N ASN A 291 -6.20 13.72 4.99
CA ASN A 291 -5.21 14.36 4.11
C ASN A 291 -4.95 13.64 2.78
N ALA A 292 -5.77 12.65 2.43
CA ALA A 292 -5.60 11.88 1.21
C ALA A 292 -6.94 11.62 0.50
N SER A 293 -6.88 10.89 -0.61
CA SER A 293 -8.05 10.53 -1.40
C SER A 293 -8.78 9.31 -0.86
N VAL A 294 -10.09 9.28 -1.12
CA VAL A 294 -10.95 8.10 -0.92
C VAL A 294 -11.40 7.60 -2.29
N ARG A 295 -11.25 6.30 -2.54
CA ARG A 295 -11.77 5.64 -3.75
C ARG A 295 -12.65 4.46 -3.35
N MET A 296 -13.87 4.43 -3.85
CA MET A 296 -14.84 3.35 -3.62
C MET A 296 -15.31 2.80 -4.97
N GLU A 297 -15.36 1.49 -5.12
CA GLU A 297 -15.80 0.84 -6.36
C GLU A 297 -16.78 -0.31 -6.08
N ARG A 298 -17.87 -0.42 -6.85
CA ARG A 298 -18.80 -1.57 -6.84
C ARG A 298 -19.33 -1.87 -5.43
N ILE A 299 -20.07 -0.91 -4.89
CA ILE A 299 -20.70 -1.00 -3.57
C ILE A 299 -22.19 -1.33 -3.75
N ARG A 300 -22.62 -2.50 -3.27
CA ARG A 300 -24.04 -2.92 -3.37
C ARG A 300 -24.93 -2.23 -2.34
N GLY A 301 -24.38 -1.86 -1.18
CA GLY A 301 -25.06 -1.07 -0.16
C GLY A 301 -24.91 0.44 -0.39
N LYS A 302 -25.01 1.20 0.71
CA LYS A 302 -24.73 2.64 0.73
C LYS A 302 -23.22 2.89 0.69
N ALA A 303 -22.81 3.93 -0.02
CA ALA A 303 -21.41 4.38 -0.08
C ALA A 303 -21.27 5.76 0.57
N GLU A 304 -20.52 5.84 1.68
CA GLU A 304 -20.21 7.10 2.36
C GLU A 304 -18.69 7.35 2.38
N ALA A 305 -18.26 8.45 1.77
CA ALA A 305 -16.88 8.87 1.69
C ALA A 305 -16.70 10.28 2.27
N GLU A 306 -15.74 10.45 3.18
CA GLU A 306 -15.39 11.76 3.73
C GLU A 306 -13.87 11.98 3.74
N THR A 307 -13.44 13.18 3.33
CA THR A 307 -12.06 13.65 3.51
C THR A 307 -12.03 15.16 3.74
N GLN A 308 -10.91 15.73 4.19
CA GLN A 308 -10.77 17.18 4.28
C GLN A 308 -9.94 17.72 3.12
N ASN A 309 -8.79 17.10 2.84
CA ASN A 309 -7.79 17.57 1.87
C ASN A 309 -7.47 16.50 0.84
N GLY A 310 -8.50 15.97 0.18
CA GLY A 310 -8.33 14.99 -0.88
C GLY A 310 -9.55 14.86 -1.77
N ALA A 311 -9.34 14.21 -2.91
CA ALA A 311 -10.41 13.88 -3.84
C ALA A 311 -11.19 12.65 -3.37
N ILE A 312 -12.48 12.60 -3.71
CA ILE A 312 -13.34 11.44 -3.52
C ILE A 312 -13.75 10.93 -4.89
N GLY A 313 -13.56 9.63 -5.12
CA GLY A 313 -14.07 8.92 -6.29
C GLY A 313 -14.96 7.75 -5.87
N ILE A 314 -16.19 7.71 -6.35
CA ILE A 314 -17.12 6.60 -6.14
C ILE A 314 -17.58 6.11 -7.51
N GLU A 315 -17.34 4.84 -7.81
CA GLU A 315 -17.71 4.19 -9.07
C GLU A 315 -18.63 3.00 -8.76
N GLU A 316 -19.83 2.97 -9.33
CA GLU A 316 -20.88 1.97 -9.08
C GLU A 316 -21.28 1.86 -7.60
N ALA A 317 -22.35 2.57 -7.24
CA ALA A 317 -23.05 2.40 -5.96
C ALA A 317 -24.53 2.12 -6.24
N GLU A 318 -25.04 0.98 -5.76
CA GLU A 318 -26.41 0.55 -6.08
C GLU A 318 -27.48 1.24 -5.21
N ARG A 319 -27.10 1.82 -4.06
CA ARG A 319 -28.01 2.50 -3.12
C ARG A 319 -27.68 3.99 -2.98
N GLY A 320 -27.70 4.51 -1.76
CA GLY A 320 -27.43 5.91 -1.47
C GLY A 320 -25.94 6.23 -1.50
N VAL A 321 -25.61 7.46 -1.85
CA VAL A 321 -24.23 7.96 -1.92
C VAL A 321 -24.10 9.20 -1.05
N ARG A 322 -23.06 9.27 -0.22
CA ARG A 322 -22.69 10.48 0.49
C ARG A 322 -21.20 10.74 0.30
N ALA A 323 -20.84 11.84 -0.35
CA ALA A 323 -19.46 12.18 -0.63
C ALA A 323 -19.17 13.61 -0.17
N LYS A 324 -18.25 13.79 0.77
CA LYS A 324 -17.97 15.11 1.34
C LYS A 324 -16.48 15.39 1.44
N THR A 325 -16.03 16.49 0.86
CA THR A 325 -14.66 16.99 1.02
C THR A 325 -14.64 18.50 1.28
N THR A 326 -13.52 19.05 1.75
CA THR A 326 -13.34 20.51 1.83
C THR A 326 -12.50 21.01 0.66
N ASN A 327 -11.36 20.37 0.43
CA ASN A 327 -10.36 20.74 -0.57
C ASN A 327 -10.07 19.54 -1.50
N GLY A 328 -11.00 19.26 -2.40
CA GLY A 328 -10.84 18.21 -3.39
C GLY A 328 -12.04 18.07 -4.31
N ALA A 329 -11.82 17.42 -5.45
CA ALA A 329 -12.89 17.08 -6.36
C ALA A 329 -13.70 15.89 -5.81
N VAL A 330 -15.01 15.89 -6.09
CA VAL A 330 -15.90 14.74 -5.85
C VAL A 330 -16.32 14.23 -7.21
N THR A 331 -16.02 12.97 -7.50
CA THR A 331 -16.47 12.28 -8.72
C THR A 331 -17.33 11.08 -8.31
N VAL A 332 -18.57 11.03 -8.79
CA VAL A 332 -19.46 9.89 -8.58
C VAL A 332 -19.97 9.43 -9.93
N ALA A 333 -19.78 8.16 -10.26
CA ALA A 333 -20.30 7.54 -11.47
C ALA A 333 -21.06 6.26 -11.11
N SER A 334 -22.31 6.12 -11.54
CA SER A 334 -23.06 4.87 -11.35
C SER A 334 -24.05 4.69 -12.49
N HIS A 335 -24.24 3.46 -12.95
CA HIS A 335 -25.30 3.14 -13.91
C HIS A 335 -26.68 3.01 -13.25
N THR A 336 -26.73 3.01 -11.92
CA THR A 336 -27.97 2.88 -11.15
C THR A 336 -28.04 3.95 -10.07
N VAL A 337 -29.21 4.59 -9.93
CA VAL A 337 -29.55 5.47 -8.80
C VAL A 337 -30.65 4.77 -8.00
N GLY A 338 -30.25 4.03 -6.96
CA GLY A 338 -31.16 3.25 -6.11
C GLY A 338 -31.37 3.80 -4.70
N GLY A 339 -30.96 5.05 -4.46
CA GLY A 339 -31.09 5.77 -3.19
C GLY A 339 -30.71 7.25 -3.34
N ASP A 340 -30.90 8.02 -2.28
CA ASP A 340 -30.57 9.46 -2.29
C ASP A 340 -29.07 9.70 -2.28
N TRP A 341 -28.64 10.71 -3.02
CA TRP A 341 -27.24 11.07 -3.19
C TRP A 341 -26.98 12.48 -2.68
N LYS A 342 -25.88 12.65 -1.94
CA LYS A 342 -25.39 13.96 -1.49
C LYS A 342 -23.89 14.08 -1.76
N ALA A 343 -23.50 15.03 -2.60
CA ALA A 343 -22.10 15.35 -2.84
C ALA A 343 -21.80 16.81 -2.50
N GLU A 344 -20.78 17.03 -1.66
CA GLU A 344 -20.45 18.34 -1.08
C GLU A 344 -18.95 18.62 -1.17
N THR A 345 -18.56 19.81 -1.64
CA THR A 345 -17.18 20.29 -1.56
C THR A 345 -17.06 21.81 -1.50
N THR A 346 -16.21 22.35 -0.63
CA THR A 346 -16.01 23.82 -0.58
C THR A 346 -15.17 24.32 -1.77
N ASN A 347 -14.03 23.67 -2.02
CA ASN A 347 -13.00 24.10 -2.97
C ASN A 347 -12.65 22.99 -3.97
N GLY A 348 -13.63 22.50 -4.72
CA GLY A 348 -13.38 21.50 -5.75
C GLY A 348 -14.53 21.30 -6.71
N ARG A 349 -14.29 20.64 -7.83
CA ARG A 349 -15.35 20.27 -8.77
C ARG A 349 -16.18 19.12 -8.21
N ILE A 350 -17.48 19.16 -8.42
CA ILE A 350 -18.35 17.98 -8.34
C ILE A 350 -18.65 17.53 -9.76
N GLU A 351 -18.32 16.29 -10.07
CA GLU A 351 -18.65 15.63 -11.32
C GLU A 351 -19.50 14.39 -11.04
N LEU A 352 -20.73 14.38 -11.56
CA LEU A 352 -21.58 13.19 -11.56
C LEU A 352 -21.65 12.61 -12.96
N LYS A 353 -21.64 11.27 -13.05
CA LYS A 353 -22.04 10.51 -14.23
C LYS A 353 -23.25 9.66 -13.89
N LEU A 354 -24.40 10.03 -14.45
CA LEU A 354 -25.71 9.46 -14.13
C LEU A 354 -26.28 8.71 -15.36
N PRO A 355 -27.15 7.71 -15.17
CA PRO A 355 -27.81 7.05 -16.29
C PRO A 355 -28.80 7.98 -16.98
N SER A 356 -28.89 7.98 -18.31
CA SER A 356 -29.84 8.82 -19.05
C SER A 356 -31.31 8.52 -18.72
N GLN A 357 -31.59 7.34 -18.16
CA GLN A 357 -32.90 6.89 -17.70
C GLN A 357 -32.85 6.56 -16.20
N GLY A 358 -33.90 6.91 -15.47
CA GLY A 358 -33.99 6.66 -14.04
C GLY A 358 -35.16 7.38 -13.37
N HIS A 359 -35.16 7.39 -12.04
CA HIS A 359 -36.23 7.98 -11.22
C HIS A 359 -35.63 8.91 -10.16
N TYR A 360 -35.06 10.04 -10.58
CA TYR A 360 -34.36 10.94 -9.66
C TYR A 360 -34.55 12.42 -9.99
N THR A 361 -34.42 13.26 -8.98
CA THR A 361 -34.31 14.72 -9.11
C THR A 361 -32.88 15.15 -8.84
N VAL A 362 -32.37 16.07 -9.65
CA VAL A 362 -31.06 16.70 -9.42
C VAL A 362 -31.30 18.13 -8.97
N GLU A 363 -30.70 18.50 -7.85
CA GLU A 363 -30.63 19.87 -7.37
C GLU A 363 -29.19 20.18 -7.01
N GLY A 364 -28.64 21.26 -7.56
CA GLY A 364 -27.27 21.63 -7.28
C GLY A 364 -27.00 23.11 -7.32
N GLU A 365 -26.11 23.57 -6.44
CA GLU A 365 -25.64 24.95 -6.36
C GLU A 365 -24.11 25.01 -6.34
N GLY A 366 -23.54 25.93 -7.12
CA GLY A 366 -22.12 25.94 -7.43
C GLY A 366 -21.58 27.27 -7.96
N GLY A 367 -20.32 27.23 -8.40
CA GLY A 367 -19.64 28.33 -9.09
C GLY A 367 -20.00 28.43 -10.58
N LYS A 368 -19.91 27.30 -11.30
CA LYS A 368 -20.35 27.16 -12.70
C LYS A 368 -21.05 25.81 -12.86
N ALA A 369 -22.19 25.77 -13.53
CA ALA A 369 -22.90 24.52 -13.80
C ALA A 369 -22.90 24.16 -15.30
N SER A 370 -22.79 22.87 -15.60
CA SER A 370 -22.95 22.32 -16.96
C SER A 370 -23.52 20.92 -16.90
N SER A 371 -24.36 20.56 -17.88
CA SER A 371 -24.87 19.20 -18.03
C SER A 371 -25.11 18.82 -19.48
N ASP A 372 -24.93 17.54 -19.79
CA ASP A 372 -25.34 16.92 -21.07
C ASP A 372 -26.69 16.18 -20.97
N LEU A 373 -27.25 16.06 -19.75
CA LEU A 373 -28.60 15.56 -19.51
C LEU A 373 -29.61 16.68 -19.73
N PRO A 374 -30.88 16.37 -20.03
CA PRO A 374 -31.95 17.35 -20.24
C PRO A 374 -32.39 18.01 -18.91
N LEU A 375 -31.45 18.66 -18.22
CA LEU A 375 -31.63 19.37 -16.96
C LEU A 375 -31.63 20.89 -17.22
N ASN A 376 -32.33 21.65 -16.38
CA ASN A 376 -32.29 23.10 -16.43
C ASN A 376 -30.98 23.57 -15.78
N VAL A 377 -30.10 24.15 -16.59
CA VAL A 377 -28.80 24.67 -16.15
C VAL A 377 -28.85 26.20 -16.18
N SER A 378 -28.58 26.83 -15.04
CA SER A 378 -28.29 28.26 -14.95
C SER A 378 -26.78 28.48 -14.80
N GLU A 379 -26.33 29.72 -14.67
CA GLU A 379 -24.89 30.00 -14.47
C GLU A 379 -24.31 29.27 -13.26
N ARG A 380 -25.08 29.19 -12.16
CA ARG A 380 -24.61 28.71 -10.84
C ARG A 380 -25.44 27.57 -10.25
N SER A 381 -26.50 27.13 -10.93
CA SER A 381 -27.36 26.06 -10.43
C SER A 381 -27.72 25.05 -11.52
N ILE A 382 -28.02 23.84 -11.08
CA ILE A 382 -28.56 22.77 -11.91
C ILE A 382 -29.80 22.18 -11.24
N GLN A 383 -30.89 22.09 -11.98
CA GLN A 383 -32.15 21.54 -11.48
C GLN A 383 -32.86 20.74 -12.55
N GLY A 384 -33.43 19.61 -12.19
CA GLY A 384 -34.28 18.85 -13.10
C GLY A 384 -34.75 17.53 -12.52
N ARG A 385 -35.62 16.87 -13.27
CA ARG A 385 -36.19 15.58 -12.91
C ARG A 385 -36.08 14.62 -14.07
N VAL A 386 -35.65 13.41 -13.77
CA VAL A 386 -35.65 12.26 -14.67
C VAL A 386 -36.66 11.24 -14.12
N GLY A 387 -37.58 10.80 -14.98
CA GLY A 387 -38.65 9.89 -14.60
C GLY A 387 -39.56 10.44 -13.50
N THR A 388 -39.82 9.62 -12.48
CA THR A 388 -40.76 9.97 -11.38
C THR A 388 -40.15 10.91 -10.34
N GLY A 389 -38.82 11.00 -10.27
CA GLY A 389 -38.13 11.74 -9.20
C GLY A 389 -38.22 11.05 -7.83
N GLN A 390 -38.12 9.72 -7.78
CA GLN A 390 -38.20 8.93 -6.54
C GLN A 390 -37.02 9.19 -5.59
N TYR A 391 -35.82 9.39 -6.13
CA TYR A 391 -34.60 9.63 -5.36
C TYR A 391 -34.10 11.07 -5.53
N GLU A 392 -33.55 11.64 -4.48
CA GLU A 392 -33.00 12.99 -4.50
C GLU A 392 -31.47 12.97 -4.69
N ILE A 393 -30.96 13.75 -5.63
CA ILE A 393 -29.53 13.98 -5.84
C ILE A 393 -29.23 15.44 -5.54
N ARG A 394 -28.49 15.69 -4.45
CA ARG A 394 -28.10 17.03 -4.02
C ARG A 394 -26.61 17.27 -4.22
N LEU A 395 -26.29 18.40 -4.86
CA LEU A 395 -24.92 18.83 -5.15
C LEU A 395 -24.64 20.20 -4.55
N GLU A 396 -23.57 20.33 -3.77
CA GLU A 396 -23.23 21.61 -3.17
C GLU A 396 -21.74 21.91 -3.30
N THR A 397 -21.42 23.02 -3.95
CA THR A 397 -20.06 23.57 -3.91
C THR A 397 -20.02 25.09 -3.80
N THR A 398 -19.08 25.61 -3.02
CA THR A 398 -18.94 27.07 -2.84
C THR A 398 -18.18 27.71 -4.00
N ASN A 399 -16.99 27.19 -4.28
CA ASN A 399 -16.05 27.77 -5.25
C ASN A 399 -15.84 26.87 -6.49
N GLY A 400 -16.43 25.68 -6.50
CA GLY A 400 -16.28 24.66 -7.51
C GLY A 400 -17.19 24.80 -8.74
N SER A 401 -16.92 23.97 -9.75
CA SER A 401 -17.87 23.73 -10.84
C SER A 401 -18.71 22.50 -10.54
N LEU A 402 -19.96 22.50 -11.01
CA LEU A 402 -20.85 21.36 -11.06
C LEU A 402 -20.91 20.85 -12.49
N VAL A 403 -20.61 19.57 -12.68
CA VAL A 403 -20.68 18.91 -13.97
C VAL A 403 -21.55 17.66 -13.80
N VAL A 404 -22.63 17.56 -14.55
CA VAL A 404 -23.50 16.37 -14.53
C VAL A 404 -23.56 15.82 -15.94
N ASN A 405 -22.88 14.70 -16.16
CA ASN A 405 -22.80 14.04 -17.44
C ASN A 405 -23.62 12.74 -17.46
N ARG A 406 -23.97 12.25 -18.65
CA ARG A 406 -24.48 10.90 -18.84
C ARG A 406 -23.35 9.89 -18.73
N ILE A 407 -23.67 8.71 -18.25
CA ILE A 407 -22.73 7.59 -18.19
C ILE A 407 -22.79 6.71 -19.45
N ASP A 408 -23.91 6.77 -20.19
CA ASP A 408 -24.28 5.90 -21.32
C ASP A 408 -24.29 6.58 -22.70
#